data_AF-A0A353N6M1-F1
#
_entry.id   AF-A0A353N6M1-F1
#
_cell.length_a   1.000
_cell.length_b   1.000
_cell.length_c   1.000
_cell.angle_alpha   90.00
_cell.angle_beta   90.00
_cell.angle_gamma   90.00
#
_symmetry.space_group_name_H-M   'P 1'
#
loop_
_entity.id
_entity.type
_entity.pdbx_description
1 polymer ?
#
loop_
_entity_poly.entity_id
_entity_poly.type
_entity_poly.pdbx_seq_one_letter_code
_entity_poly.pdbx_strand_id
1 'polypeptide(L)'
;MKRDFLGGFQRLGKALMTPVAVLPAAALLLRLGAGDVLDLKWMFAAGDAIFGNLALLFAIGIAIGLAEENNGVAGLAAAVGFFVLTKVANTFDSTINMGVLAGIISGLLAAFLYTKYKA
;
A
#
# COMPACT_ATOMS: atom_id res chain seq x y z
N MET A 1 -8.08 -18.58 -24.84
CA MET A 1 -8.76 -17.62 -23.94
C MET A 1 -8.44 -17.78 -22.45
N LYS A 2 -7.59 -18.73 -21.99
CA LYS A 2 -7.27 -18.94 -20.55
C LYS A 2 -5.94 -18.31 -20.06
N ARG A 3 -5.17 -17.64 -20.92
CA ARG A 3 -3.83 -17.11 -20.58
C ARG A 3 -3.86 -15.72 -19.91
N ASP A 4 -4.93 -14.94 -20.08
CA ASP A 4 -4.98 -13.55 -19.59
C ASP A 4 -5.26 -13.43 -18.08
N PHE A 5 -6.07 -14.32 -17.50
CA PHE A 5 -6.40 -14.28 -16.08
C PHE A 5 -5.17 -14.52 -15.19
N LEU A 6 -4.35 -15.53 -15.52
CA LEU A 6 -3.11 -15.81 -14.79
C LEU A 6 -2.09 -14.66 -14.95
N GLY A 7 -2.07 -14.00 -16.11
CA GLY A 7 -1.23 -12.83 -16.35
C GLY A 7 -1.58 -11.65 -15.44
N GLY A 8 -2.87 -11.40 -15.19
CA GLY A 8 -3.32 -10.36 -14.25
C GLY A 8 -2.84 -10.58 -12.82
N PHE A 9 -2.98 -11.81 -12.31
CA PHE A 9 -2.49 -12.18 -10.97
C PHE A 9 -0.97 -12.09 -10.85
N GLN A 10 -0.23 -12.44 -11.91
CA GLN A 10 1.23 -12.28 -11.93
C GLN A 10 1.66 -10.80 -11.89
N ARG A 11 0.97 -9.91 -12.61
CA ARG A 11 1.24 -8.47 -12.56
C ARG A 11 0.92 -7.89 -11.20
N LEU A 12 -0.21 -8.27 -10.61
CA LEU A 12 -0.57 -7.88 -9.23
C LEU A 12 0.49 -8.38 -8.23
N GLY A 13 0.89 -9.65 -8.32
CA GLY A 13 1.94 -10.22 -7.47
C GLY A 13 3.25 -9.45 -7.56
N LYS A 14 3.67 -9.05 -8.77
CA LYS A 14 4.86 -8.21 -8.96
C LYS A 14 4.70 -6.81 -8.36
N ALA A 15 3.53 -6.17 -8.53
CA ALA A 15 3.27 -4.85 -7.96
C ALA A 15 3.31 -4.86 -6.42
N LEU A 16 2.85 -5.96 -5.80
CA LEU A 16 2.91 -6.17 -4.35
C LEU A 16 4.35 -6.37 -3.83
N MET A 17 5.33 -6.68 -4.68
CA MET A 17 6.71 -6.85 -4.23
C MET A 17 7.34 -5.53 -3.78
N THR A 18 6.95 -4.39 -4.37
CA THR A 18 7.58 -3.09 -4.06
C THR A 18 7.35 -2.67 -2.60
N PRO A 19 6.13 -2.69 -2.05
CA PRO A 19 5.91 -2.40 -0.62
C PRO A 19 6.50 -3.48 0.30
N VAL A 20 6.47 -4.75 -0.12
CA VAL A 20 6.98 -5.86 0.70
C VAL A 20 8.50 -5.79 0.85
N ALA A 21 9.22 -5.28 -0.14
CA ALA A 21 10.66 -5.13 -0.10
C ALA A 21 11.16 -4.19 1.02
N VAL A 22 10.32 -3.28 1.51
CA VAL A 22 10.67 -2.31 2.56
C VAL A 22 10.48 -2.88 3.97
N LEU A 23 9.72 -3.97 4.12
CA LEU A 23 9.37 -4.55 5.42
C LEU A 23 10.56 -5.10 6.22
N PRO A 24 11.56 -5.76 5.61
CA PRO A 24 12.74 -6.22 6.36
C PRO A 24 13.50 -5.06 7.00
N ALA A 25 13.67 -3.95 6.28
CA ALA A 25 14.31 -2.75 6.81
C ALA A 25 13.48 -2.15 7.96
N ALA A 26 12.16 -2.02 7.78
CA ALA A 26 11.26 -1.54 8.85
C ALA A 26 11.32 -2.40 10.11
N ALA A 27 11.35 -3.74 9.95
CA ALA A 27 11.44 -4.68 11.05
C ALA A 27 12.77 -4.56 11.81
N LEU A 28 13.88 -4.35 11.08
CA LEU A 28 15.18 -4.09 11.70
C LEU A 28 15.16 -2.78 12.49
N LEU A 29 14.58 -1.70 11.96
CA LEU A 29 14.45 -0.43 12.68
C LEU A 29 13.65 -0.58 13.98
N LEU A 30 12.52 -1.30 13.94
CA LEU A 30 11.72 -1.61 15.14
C LEU A 30 12.53 -2.42 16.15
N ARG A 31 13.20 -3.50 15.72
CA ARG A 31 13.91 -4.39 16.62
C ARG A 31 15.13 -3.72 17.24
N LEU A 32 15.88 -2.95 16.46
CA LEU A 32 17.05 -2.22 16.95
C LEU A 32 16.65 -1.07 17.88
N GLY A 33 15.52 -0.41 17.63
CA GLY A 33 15.01 0.67 18.48
C GLY A 33 14.35 0.23 19.79
N ALA A 34 14.14 -1.08 19.98
CA ALA A 34 13.46 -1.60 21.16
C ALA A 34 14.28 -1.37 22.45
N GLY A 35 13.57 -1.20 23.57
CA GLY A 35 14.16 -0.89 24.89
C GLY A 35 15.07 -1.99 25.45
N ASP A 36 14.95 -3.22 24.95
CA ASP A 36 15.81 -4.36 25.31
C ASP A 36 17.09 -4.46 24.47
N VAL A 37 17.23 -3.68 23.39
CA VAL A 37 18.35 -3.78 22.43
C VAL A 37 19.24 -2.54 22.47
N LEU A 38 18.81 -1.43 21.87
CA LEU A 38 19.57 -0.16 21.86
C LEU A 38 18.82 0.99 22.57
N ASP A 39 17.54 0.80 22.92
CA ASP A 39 16.66 1.81 23.56
C ASP A 39 16.59 3.16 22.81
N LEU A 40 16.67 3.11 21.48
CA LEU A 40 16.61 4.29 20.61
C LEU A 40 15.16 4.56 20.16
N LYS A 41 14.44 5.38 20.93
CA LYS A 41 13.01 5.74 20.66
C LYS A 41 12.77 6.28 19.24
N TRP A 42 13.68 7.07 18.69
CA TRP A 42 13.56 7.61 17.32
C TRP A 42 13.70 6.52 16.25
N MET A 43 14.52 5.49 16.51
CA MET A 43 14.70 4.34 15.62
C MET A 43 13.44 3.46 15.61
N PHE A 44 12.87 3.22 16.80
CA PHE A 44 11.61 2.50 16.94
C PHE A 44 10.48 3.23 16.21
N ALA A 45 10.35 4.55 16.41
CA ALA A 45 9.35 5.37 15.73
C ALA A 45 9.51 5.35 14.19
N ALA A 46 10.74 5.29 13.68
CA ALA A 46 10.98 5.18 12.24
C ALA A 46 10.46 3.87 11.64
N GLY A 47 10.68 2.74 12.33
CA GLY A 47 10.13 1.45 11.93
C GLY A 47 8.59 1.41 12.05
N ASP A 48 8.06 1.96 13.13
CA ASP A 48 6.62 2.04 13.37
C ASP A 48 5.90 2.90 12.32
N ALA A 49 6.52 3.99 11.86
CA ALA A 49 5.96 4.81 10.79
C ALA A 49 5.68 4.01 9.49
N ILE A 50 6.49 2.99 9.18
CA ILE A 50 6.30 2.14 8.01
C ILE A 50 5.15 1.15 8.25
N PHE A 51 5.14 0.46 9.39
CA PHE A 51 4.09 -0.52 9.72
C PHE A 51 2.73 0.14 9.99
N GLY A 52 2.71 1.30 10.64
CA GLY A 52 1.50 2.07 10.90
C GLY A 52 0.84 2.61 9.62
N ASN A 53 1.62 2.82 8.55
CA ASN A 53 1.13 3.28 7.25
C ASN A 53 1.16 2.19 6.16
N LEU A 54 1.26 0.91 6.55
CA LEU A 54 1.39 -0.22 5.64
C LEU A 54 0.28 -0.23 4.57
N ALA A 55 -0.96 0.01 4.98
CA ALA A 55 -2.11 0.05 4.08
C ALA A 55 -1.95 1.10 2.96
N LEU A 56 -1.48 2.29 3.30
CA LEU A 56 -1.23 3.37 2.35
C LEU A 56 -0.07 3.02 1.40
N LEU A 57 1.00 2.44 1.93
CA LEU A 57 2.15 1.99 1.12
C LEU A 57 1.73 0.92 0.10
N PHE A 58 0.86 0.00 0.49
CA PHE A 58 0.27 -0.97 -0.43
C PHE A 58 -0.61 -0.31 -1.49
N ALA A 59 -1.45 0.67 -1.11
CA ALA A 59 -2.29 1.40 -2.06
C ALA A 59 -1.45 2.06 -3.16
N ILE A 60 -0.41 2.80 -2.76
CA ILE A 60 0.49 3.51 -3.66
C ILE A 60 1.30 2.52 -4.51
N GLY A 61 1.88 1.49 -3.89
CA GLY A 61 2.73 0.52 -4.57
C GLY A 61 1.98 -0.32 -5.61
N ILE A 62 0.75 -0.75 -5.31
CA ILE A 62 -0.10 -1.46 -6.26
C ILE A 62 -0.49 -0.54 -7.42
N ALA A 63 -0.85 0.70 -7.12
CA ALA A 63 -1.26 1.65 -8.14
C ALA A 63 -0.13 1.97 -9.12
N ILE A 64 1.08 2.23 -8.62
CA ILE A 64 2.26 2.50 -9.46
C ILE A 64 2.68 1.24 -10.23
N GLY A 65 2.72 0.07 -9.56
CA GLY A 65 3.19 -1.16 -10.18
C GLY A 65 2.22 -1.76 -11.22
N LEU A 66 0.94 -1.39 -11.16
CA LEU A 66 -0.09 -1.86 -12.10
C LEU A 66 -0.46 -0.81 -13.15
N ALA A 67 -0.28 0.49 -12.88
CA ALA A 67 -0.51 1.54 -13.86
C ALA A 67 0.46 1.44 -15.04
N GLU A 68 -0.06 1.62 -16.24
CA GLU A 68 0.78 1.75 -17.43
C GLU A 68 1.70 2.97 -17.32
N GLU A 69 2.95 2.81 -17.77
CA GLU A 69 4.02 3.82 -17.72
C GLU A 69 4.56 4.17 -16.31
N ASN A 70 4.20 3.42 -15.26
CA ASN A 70 4.65 3.69 -13.89
C ASN A 70 4.41 5.14 -13.45
N ASN A 71 3.27 5.73 -13.84
CA ASN A 71 3.02 7.14 -13.53
C ASN A 71 2.71 7.33 -12.03
N GLY A 72 3.50 8.18 -11.36
CA GLY A 72 3.29 8.59 -9.97
C GLY A 72 1.90 9.21 -9.70
N VAL A 73 1.22 9.73 -10.73
CA VAL A 73 -0.16 10.22 -10.65
C VAL A 73 -1.14 9.13 -10.20
N ALA A 74 -0.96 7.88 -10.66
CA ALA A 74 -1.78 6.75 -10.22
C ALA A 74 -1.58 6.46 -8.72
N GLY A 75 -0.34 6.58 -8.24
CA GLY A 75 0.00 6.44 -6.82
C GLY A 75 -0.68 7.51 -5.96
N LEU A 76 -0.68 8.77 -6.41
CA LEU A 76 -1.36 9.85 -5.71
C LEU A 76 -2.88 9.64 -5.68
N ALA A 77 -3.47 9.22 -6.80
CA ALA A 77 -4.90 8.90 -6.87
C ALA A 77 -5.29 7.75 -5.91
N ALA A 78 -4.43 6.74 -5.79
CA ALA A 78 -4.64 5.63 -4.85
C ALA A 78 -4.55 6.09 -3.38
N ALA A 79 -3.61 6.96 -3.04
CA ALA A 79 -3.51 7.54 -1.69
C ALA A 79 -4.78 8.31 -1.32
N VAL A 80 -5.28 9.16 -2.23
CA VAL A 80 -6.54 9.88 -2.02
C VAL A 80 -7.71 8.91 -1.89
N GLY A 81 -7.81 7.92 -2.78
CA GLY A 81 -8.84 6.88 -2.74
C GLY A 81 -8.85 6.07 -1.44
N PHE A 82 -7.66 5.74 -0.91
CA PHE A 82 -7.52 5.05 0.38
C PHE A 82 -8.08 5.87 1.54
N PHE A 83 -7.75 7.17 1.61
CA PHE A 83 -8.28 8.04 2.65
C PHE A 83 -9.79 8.21 2.56
N VAL A 84 -10.32 8.41 1.34
CA VAL A 84 -11.77 8.51 1.11
C VAL A 84 -12.46 7.23 1.55
N LEU A 85 -11.98 6.07 1.11
CA LEU A 85 -12.54 4.76 1.46
C LEU A 85 -12.55 4.54 2.98
N THR A 86 -11.44 4.83 3.65
CA THR A 86 -11.30 4.64 5.09
C THR A 86 -12.21 5.59 5.88
N LYS A 87 -12.28 6.87 5.50
CA LYS A 87 -13.14 7.85 6.17
C LYS A 87 -14.61 7.56 5.95
N VAL A 88 -15.01 7.17 4.75
CA VAL A 88 -16.40 6.78 4.45
C VAL A 88 -16.80 5.53 5.22
N ALA A 89 -15.96 4.49 5.27
CA ALA A 89 -16.26 3.28 6.05
C ALA A 89 -16.48 3.59 7.54
N ASN A 90 -15.66 4.46 8.12
CA ASN A 90 -15.81 4.90 9.51
C ASN A 90 -17.10 5.69 9.78
N THR A 91 -17.74 6.27 8.76
CA THR A 91 -19.06 6.92 8.94
C THR A 91 -20.19 5.92 9.12
N PHE A 92 -20.05 4.71 8.59
CA PHE A 92 -21.03 3.63 8.79
C PHE A 92 -20.80 2.92 10.12
N ASP A 93 -19.54 2.58 10.43
CA ASP A 93 -19.16 1.97 11.69
C ASP A 93 -17.70 2.30 12.02
N SER A 94 -17.50 2.93 13.18
CA SER A 94 -16.18 3.36 13.66
C SER A 94 -15.23 2.21 14.03
N THR A 95 -15.73 0.98 14.11
CA THR A 95 -14.93 -0.21 14.43
C THR A 95 -14.36 -0.88 13.18
N ILE A 96 -14.79 -0.47 11.98
CA ILE A 96 -14.31 -1.04 10.72
C ILE A 96 -12.84 -0.65 10.50
N ASN A 97 -11.95 -1.65 10.59
CA ASN A 97 -10.56 -1.53 10.19
C ASN A 97 -10.30 -2.39 8.96
N MET A 98 -10.33 -1.76 7.78
CA MET A 98 -10.01 -2.43 6.52
C MET A 98 -8.51 -2.58 6.26
N GLY A 99 -7.64 -1.93 7.04
CA GLY A 99 -6.17 -2.05 6.93
C GLY A 99 -5.65 -2.15 5.49
N VAL A 100 -4.80 -3.15 5.24
CA VAL A 100 -4.19 -3.40 3.92
C VAL A 100 -5.23 -3.70 2.84
N LEU A 101 -6.39 -4.27 3.18
CA LEU A 101 -7.46 -4.56 2.21
C LEU A 101 -7.98 -3.28 1.55
N ALA A 102 -8.21 -2.22 2.33
CA ALA A 102 -8.58 -0.91 1.77
C ALA A 102 -7.48 -0.35 0.85
N GLY A 103 -6.22 -0.59 1.20
CA GLY A 103 -5.08 -0.23 0.35
C GLY A 103 -5.10 -0.97 -0.99
N ILE A 104 -5.30 -2.28 -0.97
CA ILE A 104 -5.38 -3.10 -2.20
C ILE A 104 -6.55 -2.65 -3.09
N ILE A 105 -7.74 -2.45 -2.51
CA ILE A 105 -8.92 -2.03 -3.25
C ILE A 105 -8.70 -0.67 -3.91
N SER A 106 -8.25 0.32 -3.14
CA SER A 106 -7.99 1.67 -3.66
C SER A 106 -6.87 1.69 -4.71
N GLY A 107 -5.80 0.91 -4.52
CA GLY A 107 -4.70 0.80 -5.48
C GLY A 107 -5.12 0.16 -6.80
N LEU A 108 -5.90 -0.93 -6.75
CA LEU A 108 -6.43 -1.58 -7.95
C LEU A 108 -7.40 -0.68 -8.72
N LEU A 109 -8.31 0.00 -8.01
CA LEU A 109 -9.26 0.93 -8.61
C LEU A 109 -8.53 2.11 -9.27
N ALA A 110 -7.55 2.69 -8.57
CA ALA A 110 -6.75 3.79 -9.11
C ALA A 110 -5.98 3.38 -10.36
N ALA A 111 -5.29 2.22 -10.34
CA ALA A 111 -4.57 1.71 -11.52
C ALA A 111 -5.50 1.46 -12.71
N PHE A 112 -6.65 0.84 -12.46
CA PHE A 112 -7.64 0.54 -13.51
C PHE A 112 -8.23 1.82 -14.11
N LEU A 113 -8.68 2.76 -13.26
CA LEU A 113 -9.26 4.02 -13.71
C LEU A 113 -8.22 4.87 -14.44
N TYR A 114 -6.99 4.93 -13.93
CA TYR A 114 -5.90 5.65 -14.59
C TYR A 114 -5.63 5.09 -15.99
N THR A 115 -5.53 3.77 -16.13
CA THR A 115 -5.27 3.14 -17.43
C THR A 115 -6.43 3.33 -18.42
N LYS A 116 -7.67 3.37 -17.91
CA LYS A 116 -8.88 3.58 -18.73
C LYS A 116 -9.06 5.03 -19.18
N TYR A 117 -8.74 6.00 -18.34
CA TYR A 117 -9.02 7.42 -18.56
C TYR A 117 -7.77 8.26 -18.88
N LYS A 118 -6.58 7.65 -18.99
CA LYS A 118 -5.42 8.37 -19.53
C LYS A 118 -5.74 8.80 -20.97
N ALA A 119 -5.67 10.11 -21.21
CA ALA A 119 -5.76 10.69 -22.55
C ALA A 119 -4.39 10.65 -23.23
#